data_AF-A0A7Z9QKM0-F1
#
_entry.id   AF-A0A7Z9QKM0-F1
#
_cell.length_a   1.000
_cell.length_b   1.000
_cell.length_c   1.000
_cell.angle_alpha   90.00
_cell.angle_beta   90.00
_cell.angle_gamma   90.00
#
_symmetry.space_group_name_H-M   'P 1'
#
loop_
_entity.id
_entity.type
_entity.pdbx_description
1 polymer ?
#
loop_
_entity_poly.entity_id
_entity_poly.type
_entity_poly.pdbx_seq_one_letter_code
_entity_poly.pdbx_strand_id
1 'polypeptide(L)'
;KNQTLFQSCHILHKKGKYYIVHFKELFALDGKPTNLTENDIARRNTIANLLAEWGLLSLSDAEKSKSPSVTLNQIKIIPFKDKIEWTLESKYNIGKRKF
;
A
#
# COMPACT_ATOMS: atom_id res chain seq x y z
N LYS A 1 23.38 -1.50 7.92
CA LYS A 1 22.71 -0.77 6.83
C LYS A 1 21.28 -0.48 7.29
N ASN A 2 20.87 0.79 7.27
CA ASN A 2 19.69 1.31 7.98
C ASN A 2 18.40 0.56 7.63
N GLN A 3 17.68 0.10 8.66
CA GLN A 3 16.40 -0.59 8.54
C GLN A 3 15.29 0.40 8.16
N THR A 4 15.21 0.78 6.88
CA THR A 4 14.14 1.66 6.39
C THR A 4 13.04 0.84 5.72
N LEU A 5 11.80 1.01 6.17
CA LEU A 5 10.61 0.41 5.57
C LEU A 5 9.82 1.48 4.82
N PHE A 6 9.68 1.30 3.51
CA PHE A 6 8.94 2.22 2.66
C PHE A 6 7.47 1.80 2.49
N GLN A 7 6.56 2.61 3.02
CA GLN A 7 5.13 2.39 2.83
C GLN A 7 4.72 2.65 1.37
N SER A 8 4.20 1.61 0.71
CA SER A 8 3.79 1.67 -0.70
C SER A 8 2.28 1.85 -0.89
N CYS A 9 1.46 1.25 -0.02
CA CYS A 9 0.00 1.28 -0.12
C CYS A 9 -0.64 2.10 1.01
N HIS A 10 -1.82 2.64 0.72
CA HIS A 10 -2.61 3.49 1.62
C HIS A 10 -4.07 3.02 1.59
N ILE A 11 -4.76 3.18 2.72
CA ILE A 11 -6.22 3.05 2.79
C ILE A 11 -6.79 4.44 2.49
N LEU A 12 -7.54 4.57 1.40
CA LEU A 12 -8.23 5.79 1.00
C LEU A 12 -9.72 5.65 1.30
N HIS A 13 -10.29 6.63 2.00
CA HIS A 13 -11.72 6.75 2.19
C HIS A 13 -12.27 7.87 1.30
N LYS A 14 -13.25 7.55 0.44
CA LYS A 14 -13.88 8.52 -0.48
C LYS A 14 -15.35 8.18 -0.70
N LYS A 15 -16.25 9.13 -0.40
CA LYS A 15 -17.70 9.01 -0.58
C LYS A 15 -18.29 7.72 0.03
N GLY A 16 -17.91 7.39 1.26
CA GLY A 16 -18.40 6.20 1.98
C GLY A 16 -17.80 4.87 1.51
N LYS A 17 -16.78 4.90 0.65
CA LYS A 17 -16.10 3.71 0.15
C LYS A 17 -14.63 3.71 0.57
N TYR A 18 -14.11 2.53 0.86
CA TYR A 18 -12.71 2.31 1.22
C TYR A 18 -11.97 1.65 0.06
N TYR A 19 -10.74 2.07 -0.18
CA TYR A 19 -9.88 1.58 -1.25
C TYR A 19 -8.48 1.31 -0.72
N ILE A 20 -7.89 0.18 -1.10
CA ILE A 20 -6.44 -0.01 -0.99
C ILE A 20 -5.83 0.55 -2.26
N VAL A 21 -4.97 1.57 -2.14
CA VAL A 21 -4.37 2.28 -3.28
C VAL A 21 -2.86 2.35 -3.14
N HIS A 22 -2.17 2.23 -4.26
CA HIS A 22 -0.73 2.46 -4.32
C HIS A 22 -0.44 3.97 -4.29
N PHE A 23 0.69 4.38 -3.70
CA PHE A 23 1.06 5.80 -3.59
C PHE A 23 1.14 6.53 -4.95
N LYS A 24 1.44 5.79 -6.02
CA LYS A 24 1.42 6.30 -7.41
C LYS A 24 0.01 6.58 -7.93
N GLU A 25 -1.00 5.83 -7.51
CA GLU A 25 -2.40 6.12 -7.82
C GLU A 25 -2.84 7.42 -7.13
N LEU A 26 -2.36 7.66 -5.90
CA LEU A 26 -2.57 8.93 -5.21
C LEU A 26 -1.91 10.11 -5.93
N PHE A 27 -0.70 9.94 -6.48
CA PHE A 27 -0.10 10.98 -7.34
C PHE A 27 -0.95 11.26 -8.59
N ALA A 28 -1.49 10.22 -9.24
CA ALA A 28 -2.39 10.42 -10.38
C ALA A 28 -3.67 11.18 -9.99
N LEU A 29 -4.26 10.85 -8.83
CA LEU A 29 -5.42 11.54 -8.29
C LEU A 29 -5.15 13.02 -7.97
N ASP A 30 -3.92 13.36 -7.57
CA ASP A 30 -3.45 14.73 -7.37
C ASP A 30 -3.12 15.46 -8.69
N GLY A 31 -3.19 14.80 -9.85
CA GLY A 31 -2.77 15.35 -11.14
C GLY A 31 -1.25 15.48 -11.31
N LYS A 32 -0.45 14.78 -10.48
CA LYS A 32 1.02 14.78 -10.57
C LYS A 32 1.51 13.75 -11.59
N PRO A 33 2.65 13.99 -12.25
CA PRO A 33 3.26 13.00 -13.12
C PRO A 33 3.62 11.74 -12.31
N THR A 34 3.18 10.60 -12.80
CA THR A 34 3.39 9.30 -12.15
C THR A 34 3.40 8.21 -13.20
N ASN A 35 4.20 7.18 -12.98
CA ASN A 35 4.26 6.02 -13.85
C ASN A 35 3.85 4.77 -13.06
N LEU A 36 2.56 4.46 -13.10
CA LEU A 36 2.01 3.25 -12.49
C LEU A 36 2.34 2.05 -13.37
N THR A 37 3.04 1.07 -12.81
CA THR A 37 3.45 -0.15 -13.50
C THR A 37 2.62 -1.34 -13.03
N GLU A 38 2.60 -2.42 -13.82
CA GLU A 38 1.93 -3.67 -13.42
C GLU A 38 2.48 -4.23 -12.10
N ASN A 39 3.79 -4.08 -11.85
CA ASN A 39 4.42 -4.49 -10.60
C ASN A 39 3.91 -3.68 -9.38
N ASP A 40 3.55 -2.40 -9.57
CA ASP A 40 2.94 -1.60 -8.50
C ASP A 40 1.53 -2.13 -8.16
N ILE A 41 0.76 -2.49 -9.19
CA ILE A 41 -0.56 -3.12 -9.06
C ILE A 41 -0.43 -4.49 -8.38
N ALA A 42 0.56 -5.29 -8.78
CA ALA A 42 0.83 -6.61 -8.23
C ALA A 42 1.16 -6.54 -6.73
N ARG A 43 1.97 -5.56 -6.29
CA ARG A 43 2.23 -5.33 -4.86
C ARG A 43 0.99 -4.92 -4.09
N ARG A 44 0.19 -4.00 -4.64
CA ARG A 44 -1.08 -3.56 -4.04
C ARG A 44 -2.03 -4.74 -3.85
N ASN A 45 -2.17 -5.58 -4.87
CA ASN A 45 -3.02 -6.75 -4.86
C ASN A 45 -2.56 -7.78 -3.82
N THR A 46 -1.27 -8.12 -3.76
CA THR A 46 -0.75 -9.04 -2.73
C THR A 46 -0.97 -8.50 -1.32
N ILE A 47 -0.75 -7.19 -1.09
CA ILE A 47 -1.02 -6.57 0.22
C ILE A 47 -2.52 -6.64 0.55
N ALA A 48 -3.40 -6.36 -0.41
CA ALA A 48 -4.85 -6.42 -0.20
C ALA A 48 -5.32 -7.84 0.12
N ASN A 49 -4.77 -8.85 -0.57
CA ASN A 49 -5.06 -10.26 -0.30
C ASN A 49 -4.59 -10.66 1.10
N LEU A 50 -3.35 -10.30 1.49
CA LEU A 50 -2.82 -10.58 2.84
C LEU A 50 -3.69 -9.99 3.95
N LEU A 51 -4.13 -8.73 3.79
CA LEU A 51 -5.00 -8.09 4.77
C LEU A 51 -6.38 -8.78 4.86
N ALA A 52 -6.89 -9.29 3.73
CA ALA A 52 -8.12 -10.07 3.71
C ALA A 52 -7.95 -11.45 4.37
N GLU A 53 -6.84 -12.14 4.10
CA GLU A 53 -6.49 -13.43 4.73
C GLU A 53 -6.33 -13.30 6.25
N TRP A 54 -5.81 -12.17 6.73
CA TRP A 54 -5.72 -11.86 8.16
C TRP A 54 -7.06 -11.39 8.77
N GLY A 55 -8.13 -11.29 7.99
CA GLY A 55 -9.44 -10.86 8.46
C GLY A 55 -9.52 -9.37 8.83
N LEU A 56 -8.58 -8.55 8.36
CA LEU A 56 -8.54 -7.11 8.66
C LEU A 56 -9.45 -6.29 7.73
N LEU A 57 -9.81 -6.86 6.58
CA LEU A 57 -10.75 -6.27 5.63
C LEU A 57 -11.45 -7.36 4.83
N SER A 58 -12.47 -6.98 4.07
CA SER A 58 -13.09 -7.83 3.05
C SER A 58 -12.99 -7.14 1.69
N LEU A 59 -12.55 -7.89 0.68
CA LEU A 59 -12.51 -7.39 -0.69
C LEU A 59 -13.92 -7.41 -1.27
N SER A 60 -14.33 -6.31 -1.91
CA SER A 60 -15.64 -6.25 -2.58
C SER A 60 -15.75 -7.24 -3.75
N ASP A 61 -14.61 -7.58 -4.36
CA ASP A 61 -14.50 -8.52 -5.47
C ASP A 61 -13.09 -9.15 -5.42
N ALA A 62 -13.01 -10.38 -4.93
CA ALA A 62 -11.75 -11.07 -4.72
C ALA A 62 -11.06 -11.51 -6.02
N GLU A 63 -11.79 -11.63 -7.14
CA GLU A 63 -11.18 -12.03 -8.42
C GLU A 63 -10.24 -10.95 -8.96
N LYS A 64 -10.56 -9.67 -8.71
CA LYS A 64 -9.79 -8.51 -9.20
C LYS A 64 -8.38 -8.39 -8.61
N SER A 65 -8.12 -9.01 -7.47
CA SER A 65 -6.82 -8.97 -6.80
C SER A 65 -6.03 -10.28 -6.93
N LYS A 66 -6.58 -11.33 -7.57
CA LYS A 66 -5.86 -12.60 -7.78
C LYS A 66 -4.66 -12.45 -8.71
N SER A 67 -4.76 -11.60 -9.73
CA SER A 67 -3.69 -11.33 -10.68
C SER A 67 -3.77 -9.88 -11.19
N PRO A 68 -2.63 -9.19 -11.34
CA PRO A 68 -1.28 -9.64 -11.03
C PRO A 68 -1.01 -9.65 -9.51
N SER A 69 -0.03 -10.46 -9.07
CA SER A 69 0.42 -10.55 -7.67
C SER A 69 1.93 -10.79 -7.60
N VAL A 70 2.58 -10.26 -6.57
CA VAL A 70 4.01 -10.53 -6.28
C VAL A 70 4.20 -11.63 -5.26
N THR A 71 5.40 -12.20 -5.22
CA THR A 71 5.81 -13.15 -4.16
C THR A 71 6.04 -12.44 -2.82
N LEU A 72 5.80 -13.14 -1.71
CA LEU A 72 5.95 -12.57 -0.36
C LEU A 72 7.36 -12.09 -0.05
N ASN A 73 8.39 -12.67 -0.68
CA ASN A 73 9.78 -12.22 -0.51
C ASN A 73 10.01 -10.79 -1.00
N GLN A 74 9.11 -10.25 -1.83
CA GLN A 74 9.15 -8.86 -2.32
C GLN A 74 8.42 -7.90 -1.38
N ILE A 75 7.80 -8.39 -0.31
CA ILE A 75 7.06 -7.61 0.70
C ILE A 75 7.74 -7.79 2.05
N LYS A 76 8.15 -6.68 2.66
CA LYS A 76 8.70 -6.68 4.01
C LYS A 76 7.58 -6.41 5.02
N ILE A 77 7.28 -7.40 5.85
CA ILE A 77 6.42 -7.25 7.03
C ILE A 77 7.33 -7.24 8.26
N ILE A 78 7.06 -6.34 9.19
CA ILE A 78 7.78 -6.25 10.47
C ILE A 78 6.79 -6.45 11.63
N PRO A 79 7.16 -7.19 12.68
CA PRO A 79 6.37 -7.25 13.91
C PRO A 79 6.21 -5.85 14.53
N PHE A 80 5.09 -5.61 15.19
CA PHE A 80 4.82 -4.32 15.83
C PHE A 80 5.88 -3.93 16.89
N LYS A 81 6.39 -4.93 17.64
CA LYS A 81 7.45 -4.73 18.64
C LYS A 81 8.76 -4.21 18.05
N ASP A 82 9.08 -4.60 16.81
CA ASP A 82 10.35 -4.23 16.16
C ASP A 82 10.21 -2.87 15.47
N LYS A 83 8.99 -2.31 15.35
CA LYS A 83 8.71 -1.04 14.67
C LYS A 83 9.65 0.10 15.08
N ILE A 84 10.05 0.17 16.35
CA ILE A 84 10.92 1.23 16.88
C ILE A 84 12.35 1.18 16.33
N GLU A 85 12.77 0.02 15.83
CA GLU A 85 14.09 -0.19 15.22
C GLU A 85 14.10 0.19 13.73
N TRP A 86 12.92 0.42 13.14
CA TRP A 86 12.75 0.72 11.72
C TRP A 86 12.41 2.19 11.48
N THR A 87 13.09 2.80 10.51
CA THR A 87 12.67 4.08 9.95
C THR A 87 11.50 3.85 8.99
N LEU A 88 10.30 4.31 9.35
CA LEU A 88 9.13 4.21 8.50
C LEU A 88 9.01 5.44 7.59
N GLU A 89 9.17 5.24 6.28
CA GLU A 89 9.06 6.32 5.30
C GLU A 89 7.87 6.12 4.38
N SER A 90 7.03 7.14 4.21
CA SER A 90 5.94 7.14 3.24
C SER A 90 6.37 7.87 1.95
N LYS A 91 6.22 7.20 0.80
CA LYS A 91 6.50 7.82 -0.50
C LYS A 91 5.44 8.84 -0.92
N TYR A 92 4.30 8.84 -0.26
CA TYR A 92 3.24 9.84 -0.39
C TYR A 92 2.93 10.39 1.00
N ASN A 93 2.76 11.70 1.10
CA ASN A 93 2.29 12.36 2.32
C ASN A 93 0.89 12.91 2.02
N ILE A 94 -0.12 12.41 2.74
CA ILE A 94 -1.51 12.89 2.61
C ILE A 94 -1.59 14.27 3.27
N GLY A 95 -1.86 15.31 2.45
CA GLY A 95 -2.00 16.70 2.91
C GLY A 95 -0.66 17.44 3.09
N LYS A 96 -0.72 18.77 3.18
CA LYS A 96 0.43 19.57 3.63
C LYS A 96 0.70 19.20 5.09
N ARG A 97 1.93 18.82 5.44
CA ARG A 97 2.37 18.85 6.85
C ARG A 97 2.17 20.29 7.32
N LYS A 98 1.13 20.54 8.10
CA LYS A 98 1.06 21.77 8.90
C LYS A 98 2.13 21.59 9.97
N PHE A 99 3.25 22.29 9.81
CA PHE A 99 4.07 22.66 10.94
C PHE A 99 3.30 23.69 11.77
#